data_AF-A0A535KMS9-F1
#
_entry.id   AF-A0A535KMS9-F1
#
_cell.length_a   1.000
_cell.length_b   1.000
_cell.length_c   1.000
_cell.angle_alpha   90.00
_cell.angle_beta   90.00
_cell.angle_gamma   90.00
#
_symmetry.space_group_name_H-M   'P 1'
#
loop_
_entity.id
_entity.type
_entity.pdbx_description
1 polymer ?
#
loop_
_entity_poly.entity_id
_entity_poly.type
_entity_poly.pdbx_seq_one_letter_code
_entity_poly.pdbx_strand_id
1 'polypeptide(L)'
;MIAWLRHRPVTAHCEADRWRFDPRYTQGRCPICGWKPEGAPDAPRWLAIANRWDWEMLGLLLLADVLVLLGLIVAHAAGILR
;
A
#
# COMPACT_ATOMS: atom_id res chain seq x y z
N MET A 1 -25.11 25.86 -4.17
CA MET A 1 -25.22 24.70 -5.09
C MET A 1 -23.96 23.85 -4.90
N ILE A 2 -24.02 22.81 -4.07
CA ILE A 2 -22.86 21.94 -3.83
C ILE A 2 -22.75 21.01 -5.04
N ALA A 3 -21.79 21.29 -5.91
CA ALA A 3 -21.50 20.45 -7.07
C ALA A 3 -20.93 19.11 -6.56
N TRP A 4 -21.78 18.09 -6.55
CA TRP A 4 -21.34 16.71 -6.47
C TRP A 4 -20.49 16.44 -7.71
N LEU A 5 -19.16 16.58 -7.58
CA LEU A 5 -18.19 16.03 -8.51
C LEU A 5 -18.43 14.52 -8.55
N ARG A 6 -19.31 14.09 -9.45
CA ARG A 6 -19.57 12.70 -9.77
C ARG A 6 -18.25 12.14 -10.32
N HIS A 7 -17.39 11.68 -9.41
CA HIS A 7 -16.16 10.96 -9.72
C HIS A 7 -16.58 9.73 -10.50
N ARG A 8 -16.64 9.82 -11.83
CA ARG A 8 -16.83 8.64 -12.65
C ARG A 8 -15.61 7.76 -12.40
N PRO A 9 -15.78 6.51 -11.93
CA PRO A 9 -14.67 5.59 -11.82
C PRO A 9 -14.15 5.38 -13.24
N VAL A 10 -12.92 5.82 -13.49
CA VAL A 10 -12.25 5.61 -14.77
C VAL A 10 -11.75 4.18 -14.72
N THR A 11 -12.62 3.20 -14.97
CA THR A 11 -12.18 1.80 -15.03
C THR A 11 -11.49 1.56 -16.37
N ALA A 12 -10.26 1.06 -16.35
CA ALA A 12 -9.59 0.53 -17.54
C ALA A 12 -9.88 -0.97 -17.68
N HIS A 13 -9.89 -1.45 -18.92
CA HIS A 13 -10.03 -2.85 -19.26
C HIS A 13 -8.77 -3.27 -20.01
N CYS A 14 -8.03 -4.24 -19.49
CA CYS A 14 -6.86 -4.76 -20.18
C CYS A 14 -7.27 -5.77 -21.25
N GLU A 15 -6.73 -5.63 -22.46
CA GLU A 15 -7.06 -6.51 -23.58
C GLU A 15 -6.41 -7.90 -23.48
N ALA A 16 -5.28 -8.00 -22.78
CA ALA A 16 -4.52 -9.24 -22.68
C ALA A 16 -5.16 -10.27 -21.72
N ASP A 17 -5.58 -9.82 -20.54
CA ASP A 17 -6.13 -10.68 -19.48
C ASP A 17 -7.64 -10.46 -19.25
N ARG A 18 -8.26 -9.51 -19.97
CA ARG A 18 -9.66 -9.09 -19.79
C ARG A 18 -9.99 -8.65 -18.37
N TRP A 19 -8.98 -8.23 -17.61
CA TRP A 19 -9.15 -7.73 -16.26
C TRP A 19 -9.61 -6.27 -16.26
N ARG A 20 -10.60 -5.97 -15.41
CA ARG A 20 -11.09 -4.62 -15.22
C ARG A 20 -10.54 -4.06 -13.91
N PHE A 21 -9.87 -2.90 -13.98
CA PHE A 21 -9.25 -2.27 -12.82
C PHE A 21 -9.41 -0.74 -12.87
N ASP A 22 -9.25 -0.09 -11.72
CA ASP A 22 -9.16 1.37 -11.65
C ASP A 22 -7.67 1.79 -11.64
N PRO A 23 -7.18 2.49 -12.69
CA PRO A 23 -5.78 2.89 -12.83
C PRO A 23 -5.27 3.74 -11.67
N ARG A 24 -6.16 4.43 -10.94
CA ARG A 24 -5.78 5.28 -9.80
C ARG A 24 -5.15 4.51 -8.66
N TYR A 25 -5.56 3.24 -8.47
CA TYR A 25 -5.07 2.40 -7.38
C TYR A 25 -3.94 1.45 -7.80
N THR A 26 -3.68 1.35 -9.10
CA THR A 26 -2.71 0.41 -9.67
C THR A 26 -1.56 1.11 -10.38
N GLN A 27 -1.28 2.37 -10.01
CA GLN A 27 -0.22 3.18 -10.63
C GLN A 27 -0.34 3.31 -12.16
N GLY A 28 -1.57 3.29 -12.66
CA GLY A 28 -1.84 3.34 -14.09
C GLY A 28 -1.64 2.01 -14.83
N ARG A 29 -1.36 0.89 -14.16
CA ARG A 29 -1.00 -0.38 -14.80
C ARG A 29 -1.94 -1.52 -14.42
N CYS A 30 -2.06 -2.52 -15.28
CA CYS A 30 -2.77 -3.75 -14.94
C CYS A 30 -1.98 -4.49 -13.83
N PRO A 31 -2.62 -4.91 -12.72
CA PRO A 31 -1.94 -5.60 -11.62
C PRO A 31 -1.47 -7.02 -11.98
N ILE A 32 -1.98 -7.61 -13.07
CA ILE A 32 -1.65 -8.98 -13.48
C ILE A 32 -0.51 -8.97 -14.49
N CYS A 33 -0.68 -8.28 -15.62
CA CYS A 33 0.27 -8.29 -16.73
C CYS A 33 1.12 -7.02 -16.89
N GLY A 34 0.85 -5.97 -16.11
CA GLY A 34 1.62 -4.71 -16.14
C GLY A 34 1.31 -3.76 -17.29
N TRP A 35 0.35 -4.09 -18.18
CA TRP A 35 -0.08 -3.22 -19.28
C TRP A 35 -0.59 -1.86 -18.79
N LYS A 36 -0.18 -0.77 -19.44
CA LYS A 36 -0.61 0.61 -19.13
C LYS A 36 -1.59 1.10 -20.22
N PRO A 37 -2.81 1.53 -19.87
CA PRO A 37 -3.71 2.17 -20.83
C PRO A 37 -3.17 3.55 -21.22
N GLU A 38 -3.26 3.89 -22.51
CA GLU A 38 -2.92 5.24 -22.98
C GLU A 38 -3.89 6.28 -22.38
N GLY A 39 -3.35 7.35 -21.80
CA GLY A 39 -4.14 8.40 -21.16
C GLY A 39 -4.69 8.07 -19.77
N ALA A 40 -4.32 6.93 -19.17
CA ALA A 40 -4.73 6.61 -17.81
C ALA A 40 -4.16 7.63 -16.79
N PRO A 41 -4.98 8.16 -15.88
CA PRO A 41 -4.50 9.05 -14.83
C PRO A 41 -3.53 8.30 -13.92
N ASP A 42 -2.39 8.92 -13.62
CA ASP A 42 -1.43 8.37 -12.67
C ASP A 42 -2.02 8.34 -11.25
N ALA A 43 -1.55 7.39 -10.43
CA ALA A 43 -1.92 7.33 -9.03
C ALA A 43 -1.55 8.62 -8.29
N PRO A 44 -2.36 9.05 -7.30
CA PRO A 44 -2.01 10.22 -6.50
C PRO A 44 -0.68 9.99 -5.76
N ARG A 45 0.12 11.06 -5.61
CA ARG A 45 1.50 10.97 -5.08
C ARG A 45 1.60 10.25 -3.74
N TRP A 46 0.64 10.46 -2.84
CA TRP A 46 0.62 9.79 -1.54
C TRP A 46 0.50 8.26 -1.66
N LEU A 47 -0.28 7.78 -2.63
CA LEU A 47 -0.49 6.35 -2.86
C LEU A 47 0.72 5.72 -3.54
N ALA A 48 1.36 6.45 -4.46
CA ALA A 48 2.61 6.02 -5.05
C ALA A 48 3.73 5.88 -4.00
N ILE A 49 3.76 6.77 -3.01
CA ILE A 49 4.68 6.68 -1.87
C ILE A 49 4.29 5.49 -0.98
N ALA A 50 3.02 5.32 -0.62
CA ALA A 50 2.57 4.20 0.21
C ALA A 50 2.90 2.84 -0.42
N ASN A 51 2.71 2.69 -1.73
CA ASN A 51 3.03 1.46 -2.47
C ASN A 51 4.53 1.23 -2.69
N ARG A 52 5.39 2.21 -2.42
CA ARG A 52 6.85 2.03 -2.50
C ARG A 52 7.40 1.29 -1.28
N TRP A 53 6.71 1.39 -0.15
CA TRP A 53 7.16 0.82 1.10
C TRP A 53 6.67 -0.62 1.20
N ASP A 54 7.58 -1.51 1.61
CA ASP A 54 7.24 -2.89 1.93
C ASP A 54 6.61 -2.92 3.34
N TRP A 55 5.28 -2.96 3.38
CA TRP A 55 4.50 -2.99 4.62
C TRP A 55 4.73 -4.27 5.43
N GLU A 56 5.08 -5.38 4.77
CA GLU A 56 5.37 -6.63 5.48
C GLU A 56 6.68 -6.49 6.26
N MET A 57 7.72 -5.93 5.63
CA MET A 57 9.00 -5.67 6.30
C MET A 57 8.87 -4.64 7.43
N LEU A 58 8.09 -3.57 7.23
CA LEU A 58 7.79 -2.62 8.31
C LEU A 58 7.05 -3.28 9.48
N GLY A 59 6.07 -4.14 9.18
CA GLY A 59 5.33 -4.87 10.19
C GLY A 59 6.22 -5.83 10.99
N LEU A 60 7.12 -6.54 10.31
CA LEU A 60 8.10 -7.42 10.96
C LEU A 60 9.09 -6.67 11.83
N LEU A 61 9.58 -5.50 11.38
CA LEU A 61 10.47 -4.66 12.17
C LEU A 61 9.78 -4.15 13.44
N LEU A 62 8.57 -3.62 13.31
CA LEU A 62 7.78 -3.16 14.46
C LEU A 62 7.51 -4.29 15.45
N LEU A 63 7.18 -5.49 14.95
CA LEU A 63 6.98 -6.67 15.79
C LEU A 63 8.26 -7.04 16.54
N ALA A 64 9.41 -7.04 15.86
CA ALA A 64 10.70 -7.31 16.48
C ALA A 64 11.00 -6.30 17.60
N ASP A 65 10.79 -5.01 17.34
CA ASP A 65 10.98 -3.95 18.35
C ASP A 65 10.08 -4.16 19.58
N VAL A 66 8.81 -4.49 19.37
CA VAL A 66 7.87 -4.79 20.47
C VAL A 66 8.32 -6.00 21.27
N LEU A 67 8.75 -7.07 20.61
CA LEU A 67 9.24 -8.28 21.29
C LEU A 67 10.52 -8.01 22.08
N VAL A 68 11.44 -7.22 21.53
CA VAL A 68 12.66 -6.79 22.23
C VAL A 68 12.29 -5.94 23.45
N LEU A 69 11.40 -4.96 23.31
CA LEU A 69 10.95 -4.12 24.42
C LEU A 69 10.31 -4.96 25.52
N LEU A 70 9.43 -5.90 25.17
CA LEU A 70 8.84 -6.84 26.12
C LEU A 70 9.90 -7.69 26.82
N GLY A 71 10.88 -8.21 26.07
CA GLY A 71 12.01 -8.95 26.61
C GLY A 71 12.82 -8.13 27.62
N LEU A 72 13.08 -6.86 27.32
CA LEU A 72 13.76 -5.94 28.22
C LEU A 72 12.95 -5.66 29.49
N ILE A 73 11.64 -5.43 29.37
CA ILE A 73 10.75 -5.22 30.52
C ILE A 73 10.76 -6.45 31.43
N VAL A 74 10.63 -7.65 30.85
CA VAL A 74 10.66 -8.91 31.61
C VAL A 74 12.02 -9.12 32.27
N ALA A 75 13.12 -8.88 31.55
CA ALA A 75 14.47 -9.02 32.10
C ALA A 75 14.75 -8.02 33.24
N HIS A 76 14.24 -6.80 33.13
CA HIS A 76 14.33 -5.80 34.20
C HIS A 76 13.48 -6.19 35.42
N ALA A 77 12.24 -6.62 35.20
CA ALA A 77 11.36 -7.11 36.26
C ALA A 77 11.91 -8.36 36.98
N ALA A 78 12.62 -9.22 36.25
CA ALA A 78 13.29 -10.40 36.79
C ALA A 78 14.62 -10.06 37.51
N GLY A 79 15.07 -8.81 37.49
CA GLY A 79 16.33 -8.37 38.10
C GLY A 79 17.59 -8.80 37.35
N ILE A 80 17.45 -9.24 36.09
CA ILE A 80 18.57 -9.62 35.22
C ILE A 80 19.25 -8.36 34.64
N LEU A 81 18.45 -7.34 34.32
CA LEU A 81 18.91 -6.01 33.92
C LEU A 81 18.61 -5.01 35.04
N ARG A 82 19.61 -4.21 35.44
CA ARG A 82 19.47 -3.12 36.42
C ARG A 82 18.98 -1.84 35.79
#